data_AF-A0A3D1YLG5-F1
#
_entry.id   AF-A0A3D1YLG5-F1
#
_cell.length_a   1.000
_cell.length_b   1.000
_cell.length_c   1.000
_cell.angle_alpha   90.00
_cell.angle_beta   90.00
_cell.angle_gamma   90.00
#
_symmetry.space_group_name_H-M   'P 1'
#
loop_
_entity.id
_entity.type
_entity.pdbx_description
1 polymer ?
#
loop_
_entity_poly.entity_id
_entity_poly.type
_entity_poly.pdbx_seq_one_letter_code
_entity_poly.pdbx_strand_id
1 'polypeptide(L)'
;IGARADMVLINPDALDGWEPDQTRELIYRDIFEHEQMVNRPSGIVGSVYIAGGLAWDGETGAGPALGKRPLGRYLHSGGSSAISDSAQEAA
;
A
#
# COMPACT_ATOMS: atom_id res chain seq x y z
N ILE A 1 16.10 8.50 9.06
CA ILE A 1 15.48 9.46 8.11
C ILE A 1 16.29 9.41 6.82
N GLY A 2 15.64 9.40 5.65
CA GLY A 2 16.33 9.26 4.35
C GLY A 2 15.96 8.00 3.55
N ALA A 3 15.20 7.07 4.14
CA ALA A 3 14.56 6.02 3.36
C ALA A 3 13.37 6.59 2.57
N ARG A 4 13.07 5.97 1.43
CA ARG A 4 11.83 6.23 0.70
C ARG A 4 10.63 5.89 1.59
N ALA A 5 9.59 6.72 1.55
CA ALA A 5 8.37 6.55 2.34
C ALA A 5 7.43 5.48 1.74
N ASP A 6 7.94 4.27 1.57
CA ASP A 6 7.15 3.07 1.31
C ASP A 6 6.76 2.48 2.68
N MET A 7 5.49 2.63 3.07
CA MET A 7 5.05 2.39 4.44
C MET A 7 3.66 1.76 4.47
N VAL A 8 3.39 0.97 5.52
CA VAL A 8 2.06 0.48 5.87
C VAL A 8 1.79 0.84 7.33
N LEU A 9 0.65 1.45 7.60
CA LEU A 9 0.16 1.68 8.96
C LEU A 9 -0.71 0.49 9.38
N ILE A 10 -0.29 -0.19 10.43
CA ILE A 10 -0.99 -1.35 11.00
C ILE A 10 -1.52 -0.99 12.39
N ASN A 11 -2.77 -1.35 12.66
CA ASN A 11 -3.35 -1.32 13.99
C ASN A 11 -3.01 -2.62 14.73
N PRO A 12 -2.13 -2.58 15.75
CA PRO A 12 -1.71 -3.79 16.47
C PRO A 12 -2.86 -4.39 17.28
N ASP A 13 -3.76 -3.58 17.85
CA ASP A 13 -4.85 -4.06 18.69
C ASP A 13 -5.90 -4.82 17.88
N ALA A 14 -6.15 -4.41 16.64
CA ALA A 14 -7.04 -5.13 15.73
C ALA A 14 -6.37 -6.37 15.11
N LEU A 15 -5.03 -6.40 15.07
CA LEU A 15 -4.27 -7.54 14.55
C LEU A 15 -4.10 -8.64 15.60
N ASP A 16 -4.04 -8.27 16.88
CA ASP A 16 -3.86 -9.23 17.97
C ASP A 16 -5.02 -10.22 18.03
N GLY A 17 -4.70 -11.52 17.98
CA GLY A 17 -5.70 -12.59 17.92
C GLY A 17 -6.54 -12.64 16.64
N TRP A 18 -6.17 -11.91 15.57
CA TRP A 18 -6.90 -11.99 14.31
C TRP A 18 -6.75 -13.37 13.67
N GLU A 19 -7.88 -14.01 13.40
CA GLU A 19 -7.97 -15.28 12.68
C GLU A 19 -8.31 -15.04 11.20
N PRO A 20 -7.37 -15.29 10.26
CA PRO A 20 -7.54 -14.94 8.85
C PRO A 20 -8.76 -15.60 8.18
N ASP A 21 -9.17 -16.77 8.67
CA ASP A 21 -10.31 -17.51 8.12
C ASP A 21 -11.66 -16.83 8.39
N GLN A 22 -11.74 -15.99 9.43
CA GLN A 22 -12.97 -15.28 9.78
C GLN A 22 -13.27 -14.10 8.86
N THR A 23 -12.25 -13.61 8.14
CA THR A 23 -12.36 -12.45 7.23
C THR A 23 -12.18 -12.83 5.76
N ARG A 24 -12.25 -14.13 5.47
CA ARG A 24 -12.28 -14.65 4.09
C ARG A 24 -13.66 -14.44 3.49
N GLU A 25 -13.68 -13.87 2.30
CA GLU A 25 -14.89 -13.62 1.54
C GLU A 25 -14.72 -14.17 0.12
N LEU A 26 -15.74 -14.87 -0.38
CA LEU A 26 -15.81 -15.25 -1.78
C LEU A 26 -16.54 -14.14 -2.53
N ILE A 27 -15.84 -13.41 -3.38
CA ILE A 27 -16.40 -12.29 -4.16
C ILE A 27 -16.35 -12.57 -5.66
N TYR A 28 -17.42 -12.30 -6.38
CA TYR A 28 -17.38 -12.30 -7.84
C TYR A 28 -16.67 -11.05 -8.33
N ARG A 29 -15.77 -11.18 -9.32
CA ARG A 29 -15.07 -10.05 -9.93
C ARG A 29 -15.24 -10.04 -11.43
N ASP A 30 -15.94 -9.03 -11.93
CA ASP A 30 -16.26 -8.88 -13.35
C ASP A 30 -15.04 -8.95 -14.27
N ILE A 31 -13.91 -8.35 -13.86
CA ILE A 31 -12.65 -8.37 -14.65
C ILE A 31 -12.08 -9.77 -14.88
N PHE A 32 -12.53 -10.75 -14.10
CA PHE A 32 -12.11 -12.15 -14.19
C PHE A 32 -13.26 -13.10 -14.52
N GLU A 33 -14.50 -12.59 -14.58
CA GLU A 33 -15.73 -13.38 -14.78
C GLU A 33 -15.81 -14.63 -13.88
N HIS A 34 -15.27 -14.53 -12.66
CA HIS A 34 -15.12 -15.65 -11.75
C HIS A 34 -15.14 -15.22 -10.28
N GLU A 35 -15.54 -16.15 -9.40
CA GLU A 35 -15.46 -15.98 -7.95
C GLU A 35 -14.00 -16.07 -7.46
N GLN A 36 -13.57 -15.10 -6.66
CA GLN A 36 -12.23 -15.06 -6.06
C GLN A 36 -12.36 -15.01 -4.54
N MET A 37 -11.64 -15.91 -3.88
CA MET A 37 -11.46 -15.84 -2.43
C MET A 37 -10.51 -14.68 -2.12
N VAL A 38 -10.98 -13.74 -1.31
CA VAL A 38 -10.21 -12.58 -0.83
C VAL A 38 -10.21 -12.56 0.69
N ASN A 39 -9.26 -11.84 1.27
CA ASN A 39 -9.21 -11.61 2.71
C ASN A 39 -9.45 -10.13 2.98
N ARG A 40 -10.45 -9.80 3.80
CA ARG A 40 -10.94 -8.43 4.07
C ARG A 40 -10.96 -8.09 5.56
N PRO A 41 -9.80 -8.13 6.24
CA PRO A 41 -9.76 -7.69 7.64
C PRO A 41 -10.03 -6.19 7.75
N SER A 42 -11.11 -5.83 8.44
CA SER A 42 -11.44 -4.43 8.73
C SER A 42 -10.63 -3.93 9.93
N GLY A 43 -10.12 -2.70 9.85
CA GLY A 43 -9.45 -2.03 10.96
C GLY A 43 -8.00 -2.44 11.24
N ILE A 44 -7.47 -3.48 10.57
CA ILE A 44 -6.06 -3.90 10.72
C ILE A 44 -5.13 -3.01 9.90
N VAL A 45 -5.38 -2.86 8.60
CA VAL A 45 -4.57 -2.00 7.72
C VAL A 45 -5.19 -0.62 7.66
N GLY A 46 -4.57 0.35 8.34
CA GLY A 46 -5.07 1.72 8.40
C GLY A 46 -4.74 2.53 7.16
N SER A 47 -3.56 2.36 6.57
CA SER A 47 -3.19 3.01 5.31
C SER A 47 -1.92 2.42 4.69
N VAL A 48 -1.77 2.61 3.38
CA VAL A 48 -0.58 2.19 2.61
C VAL A 48 -0.05 3.38 1.83
N TYR A 49 1.26 3.59 1.89
CA TYR A 49 1.96 4.65 1.17
C TYR A 49 3.05 4.07 0.27
N ILE A 50 3.17 4.63 -0.93
CA ILE A 50 4.22 4.33 -1.89
C ILE A 50 4.89 5.65 -2.27
N ALA A 51 6.20 5.79 -2.02
CA ALA A 51 6.92 7.06 -2.10
C ALA A 51 6.25 8.23 -1.36
N GLY A 52 5.58 7.98 -0.25
CA GLY A 52 4.79 8.99 0.48
C GLY A 52 3.44 9.35 -0.16
N GLY A 53 3.11 8.78 -1.31
CA GLY A 53 1.79 8.89 -1.92
C GLY A 53 0.82 7.87 -1.33
N LEU A 54 -0.37 8.32 -0.89
CA LEU A 54 -1.42 7.44 -0.39
C LEU A 54 -1.91 6.49 -1.49
N ALA A 55 -1.68 5.19 -1.28
CA ALA A 55 -2.09 4.11 -2.18
C ALA A 55 -3.37 3.42 -1.70
N TRP A 56 -3.60 3.35 -0.38
CA TRP A 56 -4.80 2.79 0.23
C TRP A 56 -5.09 3.51 1.54
N ASP A 57 -6.37 3.79 1.81
CA ASP A 57 -6.81 4.62 2.94
C ASP A 57 -7.37 3.83 4.14
N GLY A 58 -7.42 2.50 4.05
CA GLY A 58 -7.93 1.63 5.11
C GLY A 58 -9.44 1.39 5.06
N GLU A 59 -10.19 2.15 4.26
CA GLU A 59 -11.65 2.20 4.34
C GLU A 59 -12.33 2.24 2.97
N THR A 60 -12.17 3.32 2.20
CA THR A 60 -12.87 3.52 0.92
C THR A 60 -12.14 2.92 -0.27
N GLY A 61 -10.84 2.70 -0.11
CA GLY A 61 -10.07 1.80 -0.93
C GLY A 61 -8.83 2.43 -1.57
N ALA A 62 -8.68 2.23 -2.88
CA ALA A 62 -7.51 2.73 -3.60
C ALA A 62 -7.44 4.26 -3.55
N GLY A 63 -6.31 4.78 -3.08
CA GLY A 63 -6.06 6.22 -3.05
C GLY A 63 -6.12 6.84 -4.45
N PRO A 64 -6.44 8.13 -4.58
CA PRO A 64 -6.77 8.76 -5.86
C PRO A 64 -5.64 8.75 -6.89
N ALA A 65 -4.39 8.57 -6.45
CA ALA A 65 -3.22 8.51 -7.31
C ALA A 65 -2.89 7.09 -7.81
N LEU A 66 -3.34 6.04 -7.11
CA LEU A 66 -3.01 4.66 -7.44
C LEU A 66 -3.62 4.28 -8.80
N GLY A 67 -2.80 3.77 -9.71
CA GLY A 67 -3.20 3.39 -11.07
C GLY A 67 -3.41 4.56 -12.04
N LYS A 68 -3.41 5.82 -11.57
CA LYS A 68 -3.60 7.02 -12.42
C LYS A 68 -2.30 7.75 -12.75
N ARG A 69 -1.31 7.63 -11.88
CA ARG A 69 0.05 8.14 -12.09
C ARG A 69 1.08 7.19 -11.48
N PRO A 70 2.33 7.23 -11.94
CA PRO A 70 3.40 6.49 -11.28
C PRO A 70 3.53 6.91 -9.81
N LEU A 71 3.44 5.94 -8.90
CA LEU A 71 3.84 6.07 -7.48
C LEU A 71 5.21 5.45 -7.22
N GLY A 72 5.60 4.49 -8.07
CA GLY A 72 6.79 3.66 -7.97
C GLY A 72 7.80 3.86 -9.08
N ARG A 73 8.98 3.26 -8.88
CA ARG A 73 9.97 3.02 -9.92
C ARG A 73 10.40 1.55 -9.87
N TYR A 74 10.98 1.06 -10.95
CA TYR A 74 11.59 -0.26 -10.98
C TYR A 74 12.72 -0.36 -9.95
N LEU A 75 12.76 -1.48 -9.23
CA LEU A 75 13.86 -1.81 -8.34
C LEU A 75 14.87 -2.66 -9.11
N HIS A 76 16.13 -2.23 -9.12
CA HIS A 76 17.24 -2.96 -9.73
C HIS A 76 18.04 -3.67 -8.63
N SER A 77 18.55 -4.87 -8.91
CA SER A 77 19.43 -5.55 -7.97
C SER A 77 20.68 -4.70 -7.70
N GLY A 78 20.99 -4.42 -6.43
CA GLY A 78 22.18 -3.65 -6.04
C GLY A 78 21.98 -2.12 -6.00
N GLY A 79 20.82 -1.60 -6.38
CA GLY A 79 20.51 -0.18 -6.22
C GLY A 79 20.23 0.16 -4.76
N SER A 80 21.20 0.78 -4.06
CA SER A 80 20.85 1.59 -2.90
C SER A 80 19.94 2.72 -3.40
N SER A 81 18.78 2.92 -2.79
CA SER A 81 17.95 4.09 -3.05
C SER A 81 18.65 5.31 -2.45
N ALA A 82 19.76 5.72 -3.05
CA ALA A 82 20.52 6.89 -2.65
C ALA A 82 19.58 8.11 -2.70
N ILE A 83 19.56 8.84 -1.59
CA ILE A 83 18.87 10.10 -1.43
C ILE A 83 19.52 11.07 -2.43
N SER A 84 18.77 11.48 -3.45
CA SER A 84 19.19 12.63 -4.26
C SER A 84 18.83 13.87 -3.46
N ASP A 85 19.76 14.37 -2.66
CA ASP A 85 19.74 15.76 -2.23
C ASP A 85 19.98 16.62 -3.46
N SER A 86 18.91 17.13 -4.05
CA SER A 86 19.00 18.23 -5.01
C SER A 86 17.93 19.26 -4.69
N ALA A 87 18.20 19.98 -3.59
CA ALA A 87 17.61 21.29 -3.28
C ALA A 87 18.72 22.26 -2.85
N GLN A 88 19.75 22.38 -3.69
CA GLN A 88 20.70 23.48 -3.80
C GLN A 88 21.02 23.47 -5.30
N GLU A 89 20.66 24.44 -6.12
CA GLU A 89 21.05 25.83 -6.05
C GLU A 89 20.21 26.59 -7.10
N ALA A 90 19.37 27.53 -6.67
CA ALA A 90 18.83 28.57 -7.53
C ALA A 90 18.87 29.87 -6.73
N ALA A 91 20.09 30.41 -6.67
CA ALA A 91 20.36 31.81 -6.35
C ALA A 91 20.07 32.68 -7.59
#